data_AF-A0A1Q8TBH8-F1
#
_entry.id   AF-A0A1Q8TBH8-F1
#
_cell.length_a   1.000
_cell.length_b   1.000
_cell.length_c   1.000
_cell.angle_alpha   90.00
_cell.angle_beta   90.00
_cell.angle_gamma   90.00
#
_symmetry.space_group_name_H-M   'P 1'
#
loop_
_entity.id
_entity.type
_entity.pdbx_description
1 polymer ?
#
loop_
_entity_poly.entity_id
_entity_poly.type
_entity_poly.pdbx_seq_one_letter_code
_entity_poly.pdbx_strand_id
1 'polypeptide(L)'
;MDSLTQACLGAAIGGSVLGRRLGRKAVIAGAVLGTLPDLDVVIDYGDAVAEYTYHRGFSHSLWVLGAFAVLLTGLARAGERWRQVSPPIGTWRWGLLFGGCLLTHPLLDAFTTYGTQLWWPMTTPPVSWHSIFIIDPLFTLPLLVGVVATLIKGYSPRLLGWGLTLACFYLTFAVAAQNTVNARIGPSLANQGLENAPRLVQPTPFNALLWRVTVVQDDAYYEGVISLFDGQTPMALTQLPRGGEWQDAALETAAGQRLAWFAGPFLRYRTEKHHGSTQLIATDLRLGTPGYHMFNFTLAERRGDDWHPIDSERIAGARPDRTAFAALFQRLIAPQASACLPLDDRQARCLTPGASL
;
A
#
# COMPACT_ATOMS: atom_id res chain seq x y z
N MET A 1 -4.56 -0.99 -3.56
CA MET A 1 -4.11 -0.97 -4.95
C MET A 1 -4.84 0.15 -5.66
N ASP A 2 -4.37 0.57 -6.83
CA ASP A 2 -5.12 1.54 -7.63
C ASP A 2 -6.43 0.95 -8.16
N SER A 3 -7.42 1.81 -8.40
CA SER A 3 -8.77 1.37 -8.79
C SER A 3 -8.82 0.70 -10.17
N LEU A 4 -7.87 0.98 -11.08
CA LEU A 4 -7.82 0.29 -12.38
C LEU A 4 -7.43 -1.17 -12.18
N THR A 5 -6.45 -1.44 -11.32
CA THR A 5 -6.07 -2.80 -10.91
C THR A 5 -7.27 -3.55 -10.33
N GLN A 6 -7.98 -2.94 -9.40
CA GLN A 6 -9.12 -3.56 -8.72
C GLN A 6 -10.29 -3.83 -9.69
N ALA A 7 -10.56 -2.91 -10.61
CA ALA A 7 -11.53 -3.12 -11.69
C ALA A 7 -11.11 -4.28 -12.62
N CYS A 8 -9.83 -4.37 -13.00
CA CYS A 8 -9.34 -5.43 -13.89
C CYS A 8 -9.37 -6.81 -13.21
N LEU A 9 -8.98 -6.89 -11.93
CA LEU A 9 -9.05 -8.13 -11.16
C LEU A 9 -10.51 -8.58 -10.99
N GLY A 10 -11.39 -7.66 -10.57
CA GLY A 10 -12.82 -7.93 -10.45
C GLY A 10 -13.43 -8.40 -11.77
N ALA A 11 -13.08 -7.75 -12.89
CA ALA A 11 -13.53 -8.13 -14.23
C ALA A 11 -13.07 -9.54 -14.62
N ALA A 12 -11.82 -9.88 -14.35
CA ALA A 12 -11.26 -11.19 -14.64
C ALA A 12 -11.93 -12.29 -13.80
N ILE A 13 -12.18 -12.03 -12.50
CA ILE A 13 -12.93 -12.93 -11.61
C ILE A 13 -14.35 -13.12 -12.14
N GLY A 14 -15.09 -12.02 -12.36
CA GLY A 14 -16.48 -12.09 -12.81
C GLY A 14 -16.63 -12.81 -14.13
N GLY A 15 -15.78 -12.48 -15.11
CA GLY A 15 -15.72 -13.18 -16.39
C GLY A 15 -15.34 -14.66 -16.26
N SER A 16 -14.45 -15.03 -15.35
CA SER A 16 -14.07 -16.44 -15.15
C SER A 16 -15.17 -17.27 -14.48
N VAL A 17 -15.89 -16.68 -13.52
CA VAL A 17 -16.96 -17.37 -12.78
C VAL A 17 -18.25 -17.48 -13.61
N LEU A 18 -18.70 -16.38 -14.21
CA LEU A 18 -20.01 -16.30 -14.88
C LEU A 18 -19.96 -15.95 -16.36
N GLY A 19 -18.79 -15.72 -16.95
CA GLY A 19 -18.71 -15.28 -18.34
C GLY A 19 -19.24 -16.32 -19.34
N ARG A 20 -19.19 -17.63 -19.05
CA ARG A 20 -19.83 -18.64 -19.90
C ARG A 20 -21.37 -18.52 -19.94
N ARG A 21 -21.96 -17.84 -18.96
CA ARG A 21 -23.41 -17.67 -18.80
C ARG A 21 -23.87 -16.28 -19.19
N LEU A 22 -23.11 -15.25 -18.83
CA LEU A 22 -23.48 -13.83 -19.00
C LEU A 22 -22.56 -13.09 -19.99
N GLY A 23 -21.55 -13.75 -20.54
CA GLY A 23 -20.60 -13.18 -21.49
C GLY A 23 -19.88 -11.95 -20.93
N ARG A 24 -19.80 -10.90 -21.74
CA ARG A 24 -19.18 -9.61 -21.37
C ARG A 24 -19.86 -8.93 -20.18
N LYS A 25 -21.14 -9.20 -19.91
CA LYS A 25 -21.84 -8.63 -18.75
C LYS A 25 -21.23 -9.11 -17.44
N ALA A 26 -20.72 -10.35 -17.38
CA ALA A 26 -20.01 -10.85 -16.20
C ALA A 26 -18.70 -10.10 -15.95
N VAL A 27 -17.99 -9.74 -17.02
CA VAL A 27 -16.74 -8.97 -16.96
C VAL A 27 -17.01 -7.57 -16.43
N ILE A 28 -18.04 -6.89 -16.97
CA ILE A 28 -18.40 -5.54 -16.52
C ILE A 28 -18.94 -5.55 -15.08
N ALA A 29 -19.81 -6.51 -14.74
CA ALA A 29 -20.31 -6.66 -13.37
C ALA A 29 -19.15 -6.92 -12.39
N GLY A 30 -18.20 -7.76 -12.78
CA GLY A 30 -16.99 -8.01 -12.01
C GLY A 30 -16.15 -6.75 -11.79
N ALA A 31 -15.96 -5.91 -12.81
CA ALA A 31 -15.24 -4.64 -12.67
C ALA A 31 -15.90 -3.73 -11.64
N VAL A 32 -17.22 -3.54 -11.74
CA VAL A 32 -17.98 -2.67 -10.84
C VAL A 32 -17.93 -3.20 -9.40
N LEU A 33 -18.11 -4.51 -9.20
CA LEU A 33 -17.99 -5.12 -7.87
C LEU A 33 -16.57 -5.01 -7.34
N GLY A 34 -15.57 -5.14 -8.20
CA GLY A 34 -14.16 -5.01 -7.87
C GLY A 34 -13.78 -3.60 -7.42
N THR A 35 -14.48 -2.55 -7.84
CA THR A 35 -14.23 -1.17 -7.38
C THR A 35 -15.09 -0.74 -6.19
N LEU A 36 -16.02 -1.59 -5.77
CA LEU A 36 -17.03 -1.20 -4.78
C LEU A 36 -16.44 -0.85 -3.40
N PRO A 37 -15.44 -1.57 -2.86
CA PRO A 37 -14.84 -1.21 -1.56
C PRO A 37 -14.20 0.19 -1.54
N ASP A 38 -13.56 0.59 -2.65
CA ASP A 38 -12.90 1.90 -2.82
C ASP A 38 -13.87 3.08 -2.89
N LEU A 39 -15.19 2.85 -2.99
CA LEU A 39 -16.17 3.95 -2.96
C LEU A 39 -16.21 4.67 -1.61
N ASP A 40 -15.52 4.18 -0.60
CA ASP A 40 -15.34 4.87 0.68
C ASP A 40 -14.58 6.20 0.56
N VAL A 41 -13.90 6.47 -0.57
CA VAL A 41 -13.24 7.74 -0.86
C VAL A 41 -14.22 8.92 -1.00
N VAL A 42 -15.52 8.66 -1.20
CA VAL A 42 -16.55 9.70 -1.27
C VAL A 42 -17.07 10.10 0.11
N ILE A 43 -16.67 9.38 1.16
CA ILE A 43 -17.06 9.65 2.54
C ILE A 43 -16.10 10.69 3.11
N ASP A 44 -16.66 11.77 3.65
CA ASP A 44 -15.93 12.72 4.46
C ASP A 44 -15.77 12.17 5.88
N TYR A 45 -14.52 11.98 6.30
CA TYR A 45 -14.17 11.44 7.61
C TYR A 45 -13.85 12.54 8.65
N GLY A 46 -13.88 13.82 8.25
CA GLY A 46 -13.77 14.98 9.14
C GLY A 46 -12.44 15.73 9.05
N ASP A 47 -11.31 15.03 9.18
CA ASP A 47 -9.96 15.62 9.11
C ASP A 47 -8.98 14.77 8.29
N ALA A 48 -7.80 15.30 7.99
CA ALA A 48 -6.83 14.63 7.11
C ALA A 48 -6.29 13.29 7.66
N VAL A 49 -6.17 13.14 8.99
CA VAL A 49 -5.74 11.88 9.61
C VAL A 49 -6.88 10.88 9.60
N ALA A 50 -8.11 11.31 9.85
CA ALA A 50 -9.30 10.50 9.75
C ALA A 50 -9.50 10.00 8.31
N GLU A 51 -9.44 10.87 7.31
CA GLU A 51 -9.50 10.50 5.89
C GLU A 51 -8.43 9.46 5.53
N TYR A 52 -7.19 9.69 5.98
CA TYR A 52 -6.07 8.80 5.70
C TYR A 52 -6.19 7.45 6.40
N THR A 53 -6.65 7.41 7.65
CA THR A 53 -6.60 6.18 8.46
C THR A 53 -7.92 5.41 8.47
N TYR A 54 -9.05 6.02 8.12
CA TYR A 54 -10.33 5.32 7.98
C TYR A 54 -10.63 4.85 6.57
N HIS A 55 -9.94 5.40 5.55
CA HIS A 55 -9.88 4.75 4.24
C HIS A 55 -9.32 3.34 4.40
N ARG A 56 -9.92 2.37 3.67
CA ARG A 56 -9.66 0.93 3.88
C ARG A 56 -9.98 0.41 5.27
N GLY A 57 -10.96 1.06 5.92
CA GLY A 57 -11.56 0.67 7.19
C GLY A 57 -12.70 -0.34 7.01
N PHE A 58 -13.89 0.03 7.47
CA PHE A 58 -15.08 -0.84 7.45
C PHE A 58 -15.43 -1.36 6.05
N SER A 59 -15.22 -0.54 5.02
CA SER A 59 -15.46 -0.81 3.60
C SER A 59 -14.61 -1.97 3.07
N HIS A 60 -13.49 -2.29 3.72
CA HIS A 60 -12.52 -3.30 3.34
C HIS A 60 -12.46 -4.47 4.34
N SER A 61 -13.33 -4.48 5.35
CA SER A 61 -13.42 -5.57 6.33
C SER A 61 -13.89 -6.86 5.68
N LEU A 62 -13.17 -7.96 5.95
CA LEU A 62 -13.57 -9.30 5.49
C LEU A 62 -14.91 -9.73 6.12
N TRP A 63 -15.22 -9.27 7.33
CA TRP A 63 -16.50 -9.56 7.98
C TRP A 63 -17.64 -8.83 7.30
N VAL A 64 -17.48 -7.52 7.07
CA VAL A 64 -18.50 -6.68 6.42
C VAL A 64 -18.73 -7.13 4.99
N LEU A 65 -17.66 -7.26 4.20
CA LEU A 65 -17.74 -7.66 2.80
C LEU A 65 -18.17 -9.12 2.63
N GLY A 66 -17.79 -10.01 3.56
CA GLY A 66 -18.25 -11.39 3.57
C GLY A 66 -19.76 -11.50 3.82
N ALA A 67 -20.27 -10.81 4.83
CA ALA A 67 -21.71 -10.73 5.10
C ALA A 67 -22.46 -10.09 3.91
N PHE A 68 -21.90 -9.03 3.34
CA PHE A 68 -22.48 -8.36 2.18
C PHE A 68 -22.50 -9.27 0.93
N ALA A 69 -21.45 -10.05 0.69
CA ALA A 69 -21.41 -11.03 -0.39
C ALA A 69 -22.48 -12.13 -0.23
N VAL A 70 -22.73 -12.60 1.00
CA VAL A 70 -23.81 -13.56 1.30
C VAL A 70 -25.18 -12.93 1.03
N LEU A 71 -25.40 -11.69 1.46
CA LEU A 71 -26.63 -10.94 1.19
C LEU A 71 -26.89 -10.82 -0.31
N LEU A 72 -25.90 -10.32 -1.08
CA LEU A 72 -26.01 -10.18 -2.54
C LEU A 72 -26.26 -11.52 -3.23
N THR A 73 -25.65 -12.59 -2.75
CA THR A 73 -25.88 -13.96 -3.25
C THR A 73 -27.34 -14.39 -3.04
N GLY A 74 -27.90 -14.13 -1.85
CA GLY A 74 -29.29 -14.41 -1.51
C GLY A 74 -30.26 -13.61 -2.39
N LEU A 75 -30.02 -12.31 -2.56
CA LEU A 75 -30.83 -11.44 -3.41
C LEU A 75 -30.78 -11.89 -4.88
N ALA A 76 -29.60 -12.20 -5.39
CA ALA A 76 -29.44 -12.65 -6.76
C ALA A 76 -30.05 -14.05 -7.01
N ARG A 77 -30.11 -14.91 -5.97
CA ARG A 77 -30.88 -16.17 -6.00
C ARG A 77 -32.38 -15.95 -6.00
N ALA A 78 -32.87 -15.04 -5.16
CA ALA A 78 -34.30 -14.70 -5.13
C ALA A 78 -34.75 -14.12 -6.48
N GLY A 79 -33.96 -13.19 -7.03
CA GLY A 79 -34.23 -12.59 -8.34
C GLY A 79 -34.18 -13.61 -9.48
N GLU A 80 -33.27 -14.58 -9.42
CA GLU A 80 -33.23 -15.68 -10.38
C GLU A 80 -34.52 -16.53 -10.36
N ARG A 81 -34.98 -16.92 -9.16
CA ARG A 81 -36.21 -17.71 -8.99
C ARG A 81 -37.42 -16.94 -9.49
N TRP A 82 -37.52 -15.65 -9.14
CA TRP A 82 -38.60 -14.78 -9.57
C TRP A 82 -38.66 -14.64 -11.09
N ARG A 83 -37.50 -14.52 -11.75
CA ARG A 83 -37.38 -14.43 -13.22
C ARG A 83 -37.40 -15.78 -13.94
N GLN A 84 -37.52 -16.89 -13.21
CA GLN A 84 -37.55 -18.26 -13.75
C GLN A 84 -36.37 -18.55 -14.71
N VAL A 85 -35.17 -18.06 -14.39
CA VAL A 85 -33.99 -18.22 -15.27
C VAL A 85 -33.65 -19.71 -15.42
N SER A 86 -33.64 -20.19 -16.67
CA SER A 86 -33.31 -21.58 -16.98
C SER A 86 -32.14 -21.70 -17.99
N PRO A 87 -31.11 -22.51 -17.71
CA PRO A 87 -30.89 -23.19 -16.43
C PRO A 87 -30.55 -22.17 -15.32
N PRO A 88 -30.60 -22.52 -14.03
CA PRO A 88 -30.18 -21.62 -12.97
C PRO A 88 -28.64 -21.46 -12.96
N ILE A 89 -28.16 -20.26 -12.61
CA ILE A 89 -26.78 -19.96 -12.26
C ILE A 89 -26.39 -20.67 -10.95
N GLY A 90 -27.30 -20.78 -9.98
CA GLY A 90 -27.11 -21.54 -8.72
C GLY A 90 -26.24 -20.85 -7.65
N THR A 91 -26.58 -21.05 -6.37
CA THR A 91 -26.06 -20.30 -5.19
C THR A 91 -24.55 -20.16 -5.22
N TRP A 92 -23.87 -21.26 -5.49
CA TRP A 92 -22.42 -21.34 -5.57
C TRP A 92 -21.80 -20.32 -6.52
N ARG A 93 -22.33 -20.17 -7.75
CA ARG A 93 -21.73 -19.27 -8.73
C ARG A 93 -21.99 -17.79 -8.45
N TRP A 94 -23.14 -17.44 -7.85
CA TRP A 94 -23.32 -16.06 -7.35
C TRP A 94 -22.41 -15.79 -6.16
N GLY A 95 -22.27 -16.75 -5.24
CA GLY A 95 -21.33 -16.67 -4.12
C GLY A 95 -19.89 -16.47 -4.58
N LEU A 96 -19.45 -17.21 -5.60
CA LEU A 96 -18.12 -17.04 -6.19
C LEU A 96 -17.95 -15.68 -6.89
N LEU A 97 -18.99 -15.13 -7.54
CA LEU A 97 -18.90 -13.79 -8.12
C LEU A 97 -18.75 -12.73 -7.03
N PHE A 98 -19.72 -12.66 -6.12
CA PHE A 98 -19.76 -11.59 -5.11
C PHE A 98 -18.64 -11.74 -4.10
N GLY A 99 -18.46 -12.94 -3.54
CA GLY A 99 -17.38 -13.23 -2.59
C GLY A 99 -16.00 -13.10 -3.26
N GLY A 100 -15.85 -13.59 -4.49
CA GLY A 100 -14.61 -13.43 -5.25
C GLY A 100 -14.25 -11.97 -5.43
N CYS A 101 -15.10 -11.16 -6.06
CA CYS A 101 -14.79 -9.75 -6.31
C CYS A 101 -14.62 -8.93 -5.02
N LEU A 102 -15.52 -9.09 -4.04
CA LEU A 102 -15.50 -8.28 -2.83
C LEU A 102 -14.37 -8.66 -1.87
N LEU A 103 -14.06 -9.95 -1.70
CA LEU A 103 -13.04 -10.37 -0.74
C LEU A 103 -11.62 -10.31 -1.31
N THR A 104 -11.42 -10.51 -2.61
CA THR A 104 -10.06 -10.41 -3.18
C THR A 104 -9.54 -8.98 -3.20
N HIS A 105 -10.44 -7.99 -3.24
CA HIS A 105 -10.06 -6.58 -3.22
C HIS A 105 -9.22 -6.21 -1.99
N PRO A 106 -9.74 -6.32 -0.75
CA PRO A 106 -8.98 -5.97 0.44
C PRO A 106 -7.80 -6.93 0.69
N LEU A 107 -7.90 -8.19 0.25
CA LEU A 107 -6.78 -9.13 0.29
C LEU A 107 -5.61 -8.67 -0.59
N LEU A 108 -5.89 -8.16 -1.80
CA LEU A 108 -4.86 -7.60 -2.66
C LEU A 108 -4.29 -6.31 -2.06
N ASP A 109 -5.13 -5.48 -1.45
CA ASP A 109 -4.69 -4.26 -0.77
C ASP A 109 -3.77 -4.53 0.41
N ALA A 110 -3.98 -5.63 1.13
CA ALA A 110 -3.10 -6.08 2.20
C ALA A 110 -1.68 -6.42 1.70
N PHE A 111 -1.47 -6.70 0.40
CA PHE A 111 -0.11 -6.83 -0.15
C PHE A 111 0.60 -5.48 -0.36
N THR A 112 -0.11 -4.35 -0.29
CA THR A 112 0.48 -3.02 -0.39
C THR A 112 0.90 -2.46 0.98
N THR A 113 1.70 -1.39 0.97
CA THR A 113 2.18 -0.77 2.21
C THR A 113 1.16 0.06 2.96
N TYR A 114 0.12 0.54 2.28
CA TYR A 114 -0.83 1.52 2.84
C TYR A 114 -1.44 1.10 4.19
N GLY A 115 -1.79 -0.20 4.33
CA GLY A 115 -2.47 -0.74 5.49
C GLY A 115 -3.97 -0.92 5.23
N THR A 116 -4.48 -2.12 5.45
CA THR A 116 -5.90 -2.46 5.23
C THR A 116 -6.49 -3.07 6.49
N GLN A 117 -7.60 -2.53 7.00
CA GLN A 117 -8.22 -3.00 8.24
C GLN A 117 -9.09 -4.24 8.00
N LEU A 118 -8.47 -5.36 7.58
CA LEU A 118 -9.16 -6.61 7.21
C LEU A 118 -10.11 -7.14 8.28
N TRP A 119 -9.77 -6.91 9.55
CA TRP A 119 -10.48 -7.45 10.71
C TRP A 119 -11.38 -6.43 11.40
N TRP A 120 -11.58 -5.24 10.83
CA TRP A 120 -12.48 -4.24 11.39
C TRP A 120 -13.85 -4.89 11.69
N PRO A 121 -14.46 -4.65 12.88
CA PRO A 121 -14.16 -3.60 13.85
C PRO A 121 -13.17 -3.99 14.97
N MET A 122 -12.41 -5.08 14.83
CA MET A 122 -11.38 -5.40 15.82
C MET A 122 -10.31 -4.30 15.90
N THR A 123 -9.74 -4.08 17.09
CA THR A 123 -8.72 -3.04 17.34
C THR A 123 -7.31 -3.40 16.85
N THR A 124 -7.18 -4.49 16.09
CA THR A 124 -5.91 -4.93 15.50
C THR A 124 -5.40 -3.89 14.52
N PRO A 125 -4.09 -3.57 14.51
CA PRO A 125 -3.50 -2.67 13.52
C PRO A 125 -3.81 -3.11 12.07
N PRO A 126 -3.80 -2.17 11.11
CA PRO A 126 -4.01 -2.49 9.70
C PRO A 126 -3.01 -3.54 9.20
N VAL A 127 -3.47 -4.45 8.34
CA VAL A 127 -2.62 -5.46 7.71
C VAL A 127 -1.93 -4.86 6.49
N SER A 128 -0.61 -5.02 6.44
CA SER A 128 0.24 -4.65 5.31
C SER A 128 1.41 -5.63 5.17
N TRP A 129 1.48 -6.33 4.05
CA TRP A 129 2.57 -7.28 3.73
C TRP A 129 3.65 -6.63 2.87
N HIS A 130 3.40 -5.45 2.30
CA HIS A 130 4.42 -4.62 1.64
C HIS A 130 5.11 -5.28 0.42
N SER A 131 4.51 -6.30 -0.18
CA SER A 131 5.14 -7.09 -1.25
C SER A 131 5.00 -6.45 -2.64
N ILE A 132 4.01 -5.57 -2.85
CA ILE A 132 3.73 -4.95 -4.16
C ILE A 132 3.45 -3.45 -4.01
N PHE A 133 3.81 -2.66 -5.02
CA PHE A 133 3.57 -1.22 -5.01
C PHE A 133 2.11 -0.91 -5.36
N ILE A 134 1.56 0.23 -4.90
CA ILE A 134 0.14 0.59 -5.07
C ILE A 134 -0.27 0.74 -6.55
N ILE A 135 0.67 1.15 -7.40
CA ILE A 135 0.47 1.28 -8.86
C ILE A 135 1.52 0.39 -9.53
N ASP A 136 1.21 -0.89 -9.73
CA ASP A 136 2.15 -1.87 -10.29
C ASP A 136 1.73 -2.32 -11.70
N PRO A 137 2.35 -1.79 -12.77
CA PRO A 137 1.99 -2.15 -14.13
C PRO A 137 2.26 -3.63 -14.46
N LEU A 138 3.24 -4.27 -13.83
CA LEU A 138 3.57 -5.68 -14.10
C LEU A 138 2.49 -6.62 -13.57
N PHE A 139 1.83 -6.23 -12.47
CA PHE A 139 0.62 -6.91 -11.99
C PHE A 139 -0.61 -6.55 -12.85
N THR A 140 -0.78 -5.27 -13.18
CA THR A 140 -2.01 -4.73 -13.78
C THR A 140 -2.16 -5.05 -15.26
N LEU A 141 -1.09 -4.92 -16.05
CA LEU A 141 -1.14 -5.02 -17.51
C LEU A 141 -1.61 -6.40 -18.01
N PRO A 142 -1.18 -7.55 -17.45
CA PRO A 142 -1.70 -8.84 -17.87
C PRO A 142 -3.22 -8.95 -17.70
N LEU A 143 -3.76 -8.45 -16.58
CA LEU A 143 -5.20 -8.41 -16.33
C LEU A 143 -5.91 -7.47 -17.31
N LEU A 144 -5.39 -6.24 -17.46
CA LEU A 144 -5.95 -5.23 -18.34
C LEU A 144 -6.02 -5.72 -19.79
N VAL A 145 -4.92 -6.28 -20.32
CA VAL A 145 -4.86 -6.83 -21.68
C VAL A 145 -5.87 -7.97 -21.84
N GLY A 146 -5.94 -8.89 -20.87
CA GLY A 146 -6.91 -9.99 -20.89
C GLY A 146 -8.36 -9.50 -20.90
N VAL A 147 -8.69 -8.51 -20.07
CA VAL A 147 -10.03 -7.91 -19.96
C VAL A 147 -10.39 -7.13 -21.23
N VAL A 148 -9.54 -6.22 -21.69
CA VAL A 148 -9.78 -5.40 -22.88
C VAL A 148 -9.93 -6.28 -24.12
N ALA A 149 -9.04 -7.26 -24.30
CA ALA A 149 -9.12 -8.17 -25.44
C ALA A 149 -10.41 -9.02 -25.40
N THR A 150 -10.86 -9.43 -24.22
CA THR A 150 -12.15 -10.13 -24.02
C THR A 150 -13.36 -9.24 -24.35
N LEU A 151 -13.30 -7.97 -23.99
CA LEU A 151 -14.38 -7.03 -24.29
C LEU A 151 -14.44 -6.70 -25.79
N ILE A 152 -13.30 -6.53 -26.46
CA ILE A 152 -13.24 -6.20 -27.89
C ILE A 152 -13.52 -7.44 -28.76
N LYS A 153 -12.75 -8.53 -28.60
CA LYS A 153 -12.80 -9.70 -29.49
C LYS A 153 -14.00 -10.62 -29.23
N GLY A 154 -14.69 -10.44 -28.12
CA GLY A 154 -15.72 -11.38 -27.66
C GLY A 154 -15.26 -12.13 -26.43
N TYR A 155 -16.25 -12.62 -25.65
CA TYR A 155 -15.96 -13.30 -24.40
C TYR A 155 -15.00 -14.49 -24.63
N SER A 156 -13.83 -14.43 -23.98
CA SER A 156 -12.77 -15.43 -24.06
C SER A 156 -12.27 -15.79 -22.67
N PRO A 157 -12.67 -16.95 -22.10
CA PRO A 157 -12.20 -17.37 -20.79
C PRO A 157 -10.68 -17.61 -20.76
N ARG A 158 -10.08 -17.92 -21.91
CA ARG A 158 -8.63 -18.14 -22.03
C ARG A 158 -7.84 -16.85 -21.80
N LEU A 159 -8.31 -15.73 -22.35
CA LEU A 159 -7.61 -14.44 -22.21
C LEU A 159 -7.67 -13.94 -20.76
N LEU A 160 -8.83 -14.05 -20.11
CA LEU A 160 -8.98 -13.75 -18.69
C LEU A 160 -8.12 -14.68 -17.82
N GLY A 161 -8.12 -15.98 -18.14
CA GLY A 161 -7.32 -16.98 -17.44
C GLY A 161 -5.82 -16.69 -17.51
N TRP A 162 -5.29 -16.34 -18.68
CA TRP A 162 -3.88 -15.93 -18.81
C TRP A 162 -3.55 -14.68 -18.00
N GLY A 163 -4.42 -13.67 -18.02
CA GLY A 163 -4.25 -12.46 -17.20
C GLY A 163 -4.16 -12.79 -15.71
N LEU A 164 -5.08 -13.63 -15.20
CA LEU A 164 -5.07 -14.08 -13.81
C LEU A 164 -3.83 -14.89 -13.46
N THR A 165 -3.46 -15.87 -14.29
CA THR A 165 -2.27 -16.71 -14.07
C THR A 165 -0.99 -15.87 -13.98
N LEU A 166 -0.81 -14.92 -14.90
CA LEU A 166 0.36 -14.04 -14.89
C LEU A 166 0.37 -13.10 -13.69
N ALA A 167 -0.78 -12.54 -13.30
CA ALA A 167 -0.90 -11.71 -12.10
C ALA A 167 -0.59 -12.49 -10.82
N CYS A 168 -1.11 -13.72 -10.68
CA CYS A 168 -0.81 -14.60 -9.55
C CYS A 168 0.67 -15.02 -9.52
N PHE A 169 1.26 -15.32 -10.68
CA PHE A 169 2.67 -15.62 -10.80
C PHE A 169 3.54 -14.43 -10.36
N TYR A 170 3.22 -13.22 -10.83
CA TYR A 170 3.94 -12.00 -10.45
C TYR A 170 3.81 -11.72 -8.95
N LEU A 171 2.61 -11.83 -8.37
CA LEU A 171 2.40 -11.62 -6.94
C LEU A 171 3.22 -12.62 -6.10
N THR A 172 3.22 -13.89 -6.50
CA THR A 172 4.03 -14.94 -5.84
C THR A 172 5.53 -14.63 -5.95
N PHE A 173 5.97 -14.20 -7.13
CA PHE A 173 7.35 -13.75 -7.35
C PHE A 173 7.70 -12.56 -6.44
N ALA A 174 6.82 -11.56 -6.31
CA ALA A 174 7.05 -10.38 -5.49
C ALA A 174 7.20 -10.73 -4.00
N VAL A 175 6.37 -11.64 -3.49
CA VAL A 175 6.50 -12.17 -2.10
C VAL A 175 7.83 -12.92 -1.93
N ALA A 176 8.21 -13.77 -2.89
CA ALA A 176 9.49 -14.49 -2.84
C ALA A 176 10.70 -13.55 -2.91
N ALA A 177 10.63 -12.51 -3.74
CA ALA A 177 11.63 -11.45 -3.85
C ALA A 177 11.78 -10.68 -2.53
N GLN A 178 10.66 -10.30 -1.90
CA GLN A 178 10.67 -9.65 -0.60
C GLN A 178 11.35 -10.50 0.48
N ASN A 179 11.02 -11.79 0.54
CA ASN A 179 11.64 -12.71 1.49
C ASN A 179 13.15 -12.85 1.25
N THR A 180 13.56 -12.89 -0.01
CA THR A 180 14.98 -12.90 -0.40
C THR A 180 15.69 -11.64 0.06
N VAL A 181 15.09 -10.46 -0.12
CA VAL A 181 15.67 -9.19 0.33
C VAL A 181 15.75 -9.14 1.85
N ASN A 182 14.70 -9.53 2.57
CA ASN A 182 14.69 -9.59 4.03
C ASN A 182 15.83 -10.46 4.59
N ALA A 183 16.10 -11.61 3.96
CA ALA A 183 17.20 -12.48 4.34
C ALA A 183 18.58 -11.84 4.07
N ARG A 184 18.72 -11.11 2.96
CA ARG A 184 19.99 -10.47 2.56
C ARG A 184 20.38 -9.28 3.43
N ILE A 185 19.41 -8.47 3.86
CA ILE A 185 19.73 -7.24 4.61
C ILE A 185 20.08 -7.51 6.07
N GLY A 186 19.71 -8.67 6.63
CA GLY A 186 19.93 -9.02 8.04
C GLY A 186 21.38 -8.81 8.53
N PRO A 187 22.39 -9.40 7.87
CA PRO A 187 23.79 -9.20 8.23
C PRO A 187 24.24 -7.73 8.12
N SER A 188 23.77 -7.00 7.10
CA SER A 188 24.11 -5.60 6.90
C SER A 188 23.56 -4.70 8.01
N LEU A 189 22.37 -5.01 8.51
CA LEU A 189 21.75 -4.31 9.64
C LEU A 189 22.45 -4.65 10.96
N ALA A 190 22.79 -5.93 11.19
CA ALA A 190 23.50 -6.36 12.39
C ALA A 190 24.89 -5.70 12.53
N ASN A 191 25.62 -5.55 11.42
CA ASN A 191 26.91 -4.86 11.43
C ASN A 191 26.81 -3.36 11.79
N GLN A 192 25.60 -2.78 11.74
CA GLN A 192 25.34 -1.40 12.10
C GLN A 192 24.58 -1.26 13.43
N GLY A 193 24.40 -2.36 14.19
CA GLY A 193 23.64 -2.36 15.45
C GLY A 193 22.12 -2.19 15.28
N LEU A 194 21.61 -2.48 14.07
CA LEU A 194 20.22 -2.32 13.66
C LEU A 194 19.46 -3.65 13.54
N GLU A 195 19.98 -4.76 14.08
CA GLU A 195 19.43 -6.10 13.92
C GLU A 195 18.01 -6.26 14.49
N ASN A 196 17.74 -5.57 15.61
CA ASN A 196 16.47 -5.63 16.34
C ASN A 196 15.57 -4.42 16.07
N ALA A 197 16.03 -3.47 15.29
CA ALA A 197 15.28 -2.26 14.97
C ALA A 197 14.08 -2.60 14.05
N PRO A 198 12.89 -2.01 14.28
CA PRO A 198 11.77 -2.15 13.37
C PRO A 198 12.17 -1.80 11.93
N ARG A 199 11.93 -2.73 11.02
CA ARG A 199 12.26 -2.59 9.60
C ARG A 199 11.06 -2.79 8.70
N LEU A 200 11.05 -2.03 7.61
CA LEU A 200 10.08 -2.10 6.54
C LEU A 200 10.83 -2.34 5.24
N VAL A 201 10.45 -3.41 4.53
CA VAL A 201 11.01 -3.76 3.21
C VAL A 201 9.87 -3.76 2.20
N GLN A 202 9.95 -2.87 1.22
CA GLN A 202 8.89 -2.66 0.24
C GLN A 202 9.45 -2.38 -1.16
N PRO A 203 8.72 -2.72 -2.24
CA PRO A 203 9.19 -2.43 -3.58
C PRO A 203 9.18 -0.92 -3.84
N THR A 204 10.12 -0.49 -4.68
CA THR A 204 10.09 0.85 -5.28
C THR A 204 9.00 0.93 -6.36
N PRO A 205 8.64 2.14 -6.84
CA PRO A 205 7.56 2.27 -7.81
C PRO A 205 7.73 1.41 -9.06
N PHE A 206 6.62 0.82 -9.52
CA PHE A 206 6.46 0.15 -10.81
C PHE A 206 7.19 -1.20 -11.00
N ASN A 207 7.83 -1.77 -9.96
CA ASN A 207 8.57 -3.02 -10.10
C ASN A 207 8.72 -3.78 -8.76
N ALA A 208 9.02 -5.08 -8.83
CA ALA A 208 9.38 -5.93 -7.68
C ALA A 208 10.87 -6.34 -7.67
N LEU A 209 11.75 -5.54 -8.28
CA LEU A 209 13.17 -5.84 -8.46
C LEU A 209 14.08 -5.00 -7.56
N LEU A 210 13.71 -3.73 -7.33
CA LEU A 210 14.40 -2.80 -6.45
C LEU A 210 13.51 -2.50 -5.24
N TRP A 211 14.10 -2.69 -4.06
CA TRP A 211 13.41 -2.67 -2.78
C TRP A 211 13.95 -1.54 -1.91
N ARG A 212 13.05 -0.74 -1.34
CA ARG A 212 13.36 0.23 -0.31
C ARG A 212 13.36 -0.46 1.04
N VAL A 213 14.37 -0.15 1.84
CA VAL A 213 14.49 -0.56 3.23
C VAL A 213 14.40 0.70 4.08
N THR A 214 13.46 0.71 5.02
CA THR A 214 13.33 1.76 6.04
C THR A 214 13.50 1.10 7.42
N VAL A 215 14.40 1.61 8.24
CA VAL A 215 14.65 1.13 9.61
C VAL A 215 14.48 2.28 10.58
N VAL A 216 13.85 2.05 11.73
CA VAL A 216 13.63 3.07 12.75
C VAL A 216 14.32 2.67 14.04
N GLN A 217 15.14 3.55 14.60
CA GLN A 217 15.79 3.36 15.91
C GLN A 217 15.90 4.70 16.64
N ASP A 218 15.36 4.76 17.86
CA ASP A 218 15.43 5.92 18.75
C ASP A 218 14.98 7.23 18.07
N ASP A 219 15.90 8.19 17.93
CA ASP A 219 15.66 9.51 17.31
C ASP A 219 16.12 9.58 15.83
N ALA A 220 16.41 8.43 15.23
CA ALA A 220 16.81 8.33 13.83
C ALA A 220 15.95 7.34 13.05
N TYR A 221 15.89 7.56 11.75
CA TYR A 221 15.47 6.54 10.81
C TYR A 221 16.50 6.43 9.67
N TYR A 222 16.56 5.27 9.07
CA TYR A 222 17.53 4.91 8.06
C TYR A 222 16.79 4.49 6.81
N GLU A 223 17.20 5.01 5.66
CA GLU A 223 16.67 4.59 4.37
C GLU A 223 17.78 4.09 3.45
N GLY A 224 17.50 2.99 2.77
CA GLY A 224 18.37 2.41 1.76
C GLY A 224 17.56 1.78 0.64
N VAL A 225 18.26 1.43 -0.44
CA VAL A 225 17.68 0.68 -1.54
C VAL A 225 18.58 -0.48 -1.91
N ILE A 226 17.96 -1.63 -2.19
CA ILE A 226 18.64 -2.87 -2.55
C ILE A 226 17.93 -3.53 -3.73
N SER A 227 18.71 -3.89 -4.75
CA SER A 227 18.25 -4.63 -5.91
C SER A 227 18.43 -6.14 -5.70
N LEU A 228 17.56 -6.94 -6.30
CA LEU A 228 17.77 -8.39 -6.41
C LEU A 228 19.10 -8.72 -7.11
N PHE A 229 19.60 -7.81 -7.94
CA PHE A 229 20.83 -7.94 -8.71
C PHE A 229 22.10 -7.44 -7.98
N ASP A 230 22.00 -6.92 -6.76
CA ASP A 230 23.16 -6.36 -6.03
C ASP A 230 24.20 -7.40 -5.58
N GLY A 231 23.90 -8.69 -5.71
CA GLY A 231 24.80 -9.77 -5.31
C GLY A 231 25.11 -9.72 -3.82
N GLN A 232 26.41 -9.67 -3.48
CA GLN A 232 26.93 -9.56 -2.11
C GLN A 232 27.33 -8.11 -1.74
N THR A 233 26.93 -7.12 -2.55
CA THR A 233 27.23 -5.72 -2.26
C THR A 233 26.54 -5.34 -0.95
N PRO A 234 27.27 -4.92 0.09
CA PRO A 234 26.63 -4.58 1.35
C PRO A 234 25.81 -3.28 1.20
N MET A 235 24.70 -3.19 1.93
CA MET A 235 23.73 -2.13 1.77
C MET A 235 24.22 -0.85 2.45
N ALA A 236 24.23 0.25 1.70
CA ALA A 236 24.41 1.58 2.26
C ALA A 236 23.07 2.13 2.78
N LEU A 237 23.13 2.85 3.89
CA LEU A 237 21.97 3.47 4.54
C LEU A 237 22.20 4.96 4.68
N THR A 238 21.15 5.73 4.49
CA THR A 238 21.13 7.17 4.76
C THR A 238 20.38 7.37 6.08
N GLN A 239 21.08 7.84 7.11
CA GLN A 239 20.52 8.18 8.40
C GLN A 239 19.88 9.58 8.32
N LEU A 240 18.66 9.71 8.83
CA LEU A 240 17.87 10.93 8.89
C LEU A 240 17.26 11.13 10.29
N PRO A 241 17.02 12.39 10.70
CA PRO A 241 16.41 12.70 11.99
C PRO A 241 14.94 12.26 12.03
N ARG A 242 14.54 11.57 13.10
CA ARG A 242 13.14 11.15 13.29
C ARG A 242 12.32 12.18 14.06
N GLY A 243 12.94 13.00 14.91
CA GLY A 243 12.22 13.99 15.72
C GLY A 243 11.48 13.35 16.90
N GLY A 244 12.08 12.33 17.51
CA GLY A 244 11.54 11.57 18.63
C GLY A 244 11.23 12.43 19.86
N GLU A 245 11.89 13.59 20.02
CA GLU A 245 11.60 14.56 21.07
C GLU A 245 10.17 15.12 21.02
N TRP A 246 9.50 15.03 19.85
CA TRP A 246 8.12 15.48 19.67
C TRP A 246 7.09 14.35 19.78
N GLN A 247 7.53 13.10 19.98
CA GLN A 247 6.65 11.94 19.97
C GLN A 247 5.63 11.99 21.11
N ASP A 248 6.04 12.35 22.32
CA ASP A 248 5.14 12.39 23.48
C ASP A 248 4.04 13.44 23.28
N ALA A 249 4.41 14.65 22.84
CA ALA A 249 3.46 15.70 22.48
C ALA A 249 2.51 15.27 21.35
N ALA A 250 2.99 14.49 20.37
CA ALA A 250 2.13 13.94 19.32
C ALA A 250 1.11 12.95 19.90
N LEU A 251 1.54 12.05 20.80
CA LEU A 251 0.68 11.04 21.44
C LEU A 251 -0.34 11.61 22.43
N GLU A 252 -0.18 12.86 22.88
CA GLU A 252 -1.21 13.58 23.63
C GLU A 252 -2.42 13.99 22.75
N THR A 253 -2.26 13.98 21.42
CA THR A 253 -3.34 14.28 20.47
C THR A 253 -4.04 13.00 19.99
N ALA A 254 -5.35 13.08 19.72
CA ALA A 254 -6.10 11.95 19.15
C ALA A 254 -5.58 11.55 17.76
N ALA A 255 -5.22 12.54 16.93
CA ALA A 255 -4.64 12.31 15.61
C ALA A 255 -3.29 11.58 15.68
N GLY A 256 -2.41 11.97 16.61
CA GLY A 256 -1.13 11.30 16.82
C GLY A 256 -1.28 9.87 17.33
N GLN A 257 -2.21 9.60 18.25
CA GLN A 257 -2.53 8.23 18.68
C GLN A 257 -3.05 7.37 17.53
N ARG A 258 -3.94 7.95 16.69
CA ARG A 258 -4.49 7.27 15.51
C ARG A 258 -3.40 6.93 14.50
N LEU A 259 -2.49 7.87 14.21
CA LEU A 259 -1.34 7.62 13.34
C LEU A 259 -0.38 6.58 13.92
N ALA A 260 -0.09 6.63 15.22
CA ALA A 260 0.77 5.64 15.87
C ALA A 260 0.18 4.23 15.77
N TRP A 261 -1.14 4.09 15.95
CA TRP A 261 -1.83 2.81 15.73
C TRP A 261 -1.79 2.37 14.25
N PHE A 262 -1.94 3.30 13.31
CA PHE A 262 -2.02 3.01 11.87
C PHE A 262 -0.66 2.71 11.22
N ALA A 263 0.37 3.48 11.60
CA ALA A 263 1.71 3.45 11.01
C ALA A 263 2.77 2.73 11.86
N GLY A 264 2.46 2.45 13.11
CA GLY A 264 3.40 1.85 14.04
C GLY A 264 4.63 2.75 14.25
N PRO A 265 5.86 2.19 14.25
CA PRO A 265 7.06 2.96 14.54
C PRO A 265 7.52 3.86 13.38
N PHE A 266 6.90 3.75 12.20
CA PHE A 266 7.35 4.43 10.97
C PHE A 266 6.80 5.86 10.86
N LEU A 267 6.94 6.63 11.93
CA LEU A 267 6.56 8.04 12.01
C LEU A 267 7.78 8.91 12.27
N ARG A 268 7.87 10.00 11.51
CA ARG A 268 8.78 11.13 11.77
C ARG A 268 7.97 12.32 12.25
N TYR A 269 8.50 13.06 13.21
CA TYR A 269 7.91 14.29 13.70
C TYR A 269 8.80 15.48 13.39
N ARG A 270 8.20 16.64 13.18
CA ARG A 270 8.91 17.91 13.04
C ARG A 270 8.03 19.07 13.49
N THR A 271 8.67 20.18 13.82
CA THR A 271 7.97 21.46 14.01
C THR A 271 8.24 22.38 12.84
N GLU A 272 7.20 23.03 12.33
CA GLU A 272 7.31 23.94 11.19
C GLU A 272 6.35 25.12 11.38
N LYS A 273 6.72 26.31 10.90
CA LYS A 273 5.78 27.44 10.89
C LYS A 273 4.80 27.26 9.74
N HIS A 274 3.51 27.14 10.07
CA HIS A 274 2.43 26.97 9.11
C HIS A 274 1.22 27.80 9.56
N HIS A 275 0.58 28.51 8.63
CA HIS A 275 -0.49 29.48 8.91
C HIS A 275 -0.20 30.51 10.03
N GLY A 276 1.07 30.87 10.22
CA GLY A 276 1.48 31.87 11.22
C GLY A 276 1.69 31.35 12.64
N SER A 277 1.41 30.07 12.91
CA SER A 277 1.76 29.39 14.17
C SER A 277 2.84 28.33 13.94
N THR A 278 3.58 27.96 14.99
CA THR A 278 4.47 26.79 14.94
C THR A 278 3.61 25.55 15.15
N GLN A 279 3.59 24.65 14.17
CA GLN A 279 2.78 23.44 14.18
C GLN A 279 3.65 22.20 14.34
N LEU A 280 3.13 21.22 15.08
CA LEU A 280 3.68 19.87 15.18
C LEU A 280 3.12 19.03 14.04
N ILE A 281 4.03 18.46 13.24
CA ILE A 281 3.71 17.69 12.05
C ILE A 281 4.21 16.26 12.22
N ALA A 282 3.36 15.29 11.89
CA ALA A 282 3.75 13.89 11.75
C ALA A 282 3.78 13.47 10.28
N THR A 283 4.79 12.68 9.92
CA THR A 283 5.00 12.13 8.58
C THR A 283 4.98 10.61 8.65
N ASP A 284 4.11 9.98 7.86
CA ASP A 284 4.15 8.52 7.66
C ASP A 284 5.30 8.17 6.72
N LEU A 285 6.37 7.60 7.29
CA LEU A 285 7.58 7.28 6.55
C LEU A 285 7.34 6.16 5.55
N ARG A 286 6.32 5.31 5.73
CA ARG A 286 6.07 4.13 4.89
C ARG A 286 5.69 4.52 3.47
N LEU A 287 5.04 5.67 3.29
CA LEU A 287 4.50 6.10 2.01
C LEU A 287 5.35 7.19 1.35
N GLY A 288 5.62 7.01 0.06
CA GLY A 288 6.47 7.89 -0.74
C GLY A 288 7.68 7.16 -1.33
N THR A 289 8.61 7.93 -1.87
CA THR A 289 9.94 7.44 -2.27
C THR A 289 10.96 7.85 -1.22
N PRO A 290 12.13 7.19 -1.14
CA PRO A 290 13.13 7.56 -0.13
C PRO A 290 13.41 9.07 -0.13
N GLY A 291 13.31 9.69 1.04
CA GLY A 291 13.43 11.13 1.28
C GLY A 291 12.33 12.04 0.69
N TYR A 292 11.31 11.49 0.04
CA TYR A 292 10.16 12.23 -0.48
C TYR A 292 8.86 11.59 0.02
N HIS A 293 8.46 11.96 1.23
CA HIS A 293 7.26 11.46 1.90
C HIS A 293 6.08 12.40 1.66
N MET A 294 4.99 11.85 1.12
CA MET A 294 3.84 12.65 0.66
C MET A 294 2.77 12.88 1.74
N PHE A 295 2.79 12.11 2.82
CA PHE A 295 1.78 12.11 3.86
C PHE A 295 2.32 12.79 5.11
N ASN A 296 2.07 14.09 5.22
CA ASN A 296 2.46 14.95 6.32
C ASN A 296 1.18 15.56 6.91
N PHE A 297 1.00 15.44 8.22
CA PHE A 297 -0.23 15.79 8.93
C PHE A 297 0.06 16.73 10.07
N THR A 298 -0.68 17.82 10.18
CA THR A 298 -0.66 18.67 11.37
C THR A 298 -1.36 17.95 12.52
N LEU A 299 -0.81 18.05 13.73
CA LEU A 299 -1.37 17.42 14.93
C LEU A 299 -1.74 18.43 16.01
N ALA A 300 -0.89 19.43 16.19
CA ALA A 300 -1.05 20.46 17.22
C ALA A 300 -0.39 21.76 16.77
N GLU A 301 -0.79 22.86 17.38
CA GLU A 301 -0.09 24.14 17.27
C GLU A 301 0.47 24.58 18.63
N ARG A 302 1.57 25.32 18.58
CA ARG A 302 2.23 25.88 19.75
C ARG A 302 1.52 27.17 20.16
N ARG A 303 0.97 27.21 21.38
CA ARG A 303 0.47 28.46 22.01
C ARG A 303 1.20 28.66 23.33
N GLY A 304 2.12 29.64 23.37
CA GLY A 304 3.05 29.77 24.49
C GLY A 304 4.02 28.58 24.52
N ASP A 305 4.12 27.93 25.69
CA ASP A 305 4.97 26.75 25.88
C ASP A 305 4.25 25.42 25.68
N ASP A 306 2.94 25.44 25.44
CA ASP A 306 2.11 24.24 25.35
C ASP A 306 1.72 23.92 23.90
N TRP A 307 1.49 22.62 23.67
CA TRP A 307 0.92 22.09 22.44
C TRP A 307 -0.59 21.97 22.57
N HIS A 308 -1.33 22.58 21.66
CA HIS A 308 -2.78 22.46 21.59
C HIS A 308 -3.19 21.65 20.36
N PRO A 309 -3.97 20.57 20.52
CA PRO A 309 -4.48 19.80 19.39
C PRO A 309 -5.28 20.69 18.42
N ILE A 310 -5.16 20.40 17.13
CA ILE A 310 -5.91 21.06 16.05
C ILE A 310 -6.49 20.01 15.11
N ASP A 311 -7.48 20.40 14.32
CA ASP A 311 -7.96 19.54 13.23
C ASP A 311 -6.84 19.32 12.23
N SER A 312 -6.65 18.06 11.83
CA SER A 312 -5.50 17.70 11.02
C SER A 312 -5.67 18.13 9.57
N GLU A 313 -4.64 18.77 9.04
CA GLU A 313 -4.51 19.15 7.64
C GLU A 313 -3.34 18.39 7.00
N ARG A 314 -3.50 18.02 5.72
CA ARG A 314 -2.41 17.40 4.95
C ARG A 314 -1.51 18.47 4.34
N ILE A 315 -0.26 18.52 4.77
CA ILE A 315 0.77 19.40 4.22
C ILE A 315 1.43 18.73 3.01
N ALA A 316 1.60 19.50 1.93
CA ALA A 316 2.28 19.04 0.74
C ALA A 316 3.75 18.72 1.04
N GLY A 317 4.14 17.45 0.83
CA GLY A 317 5.55 17.03 0.91
C GLY A 317 6.34 17.37 -0.34
N ALA A 318 7.67 17.29 -0.23
CA ALA A 318 8.57 17.37 -1.36
C ALA A 318 8.26 16.24 -2.36
N ARG A 319 8.33 16.55 -3.66
CA ARG A 319 8.13 15.57 -4.74
C ARG A 319 9.49 15.20 -5.34
N PRO A 320 9.70 13.91 -5.67
CA PRO A 320 10.93 13.49 -6.33
C PRO A 320 11.04 14.20 -7.68
N ASP A 321 12.21 14.78 -7.94
CA ASP A 321 12.53 15.31 -9.25
C ASP A 321 12.95 14.19 -10.22
N ARG A 322 13.23 14.56 -11.48
CA ARG A 322 13.64 13.59 -12.51
C ARG A 322 14.97 12.92 -12.17
N THR A 323 15.86 13.62 -11.48
CA THR A 323 17.19 13.13 -11.09
C THR A 323 17.10 12.08 -9.99
N ALA A 324 16.29 12.30 -8.95
CA ALA A 324 16.01 11.32 -7.90
C ALA A 324 15.37 10.06 -8.49
N PHE A 325 14.42 10.21 -9.42
CA PHE A 325 13.80 9.08 -10.10
C PHE A 325 14.82 8.31 -10.96
N ALA A 326 15.65 9.01 -11.74
CA ALA A 326 16.71 8.38 -12.54
C ALA A 326 17.73 7.64 -11.68
N ALA A 327 18.12 8.20 -10.53
CA ALA A 327 19.04 7.55 -9.58
C ALA A 327 18.47 6.24 -9.03
N LEU A 328 17.17 6.21 -8.68
CA LEU A 328 16.49 4.98 -8.29
C LEU A 328 16.51 3.91 -9.40
N PHE A 329 16.23 4.29 -10.66
CA PHE A 329 16.26 3.34 -11.76
C PHE A 329 17.68 2.86 -12.10
N GLN A 330 18.71 3.68 -11.91
CA GLN A 330 20.10 3.25 -12.07
C GLN A 330 20.49 2.20 -11.03
N ARG A 331 20.05 2.34 -9.77
CA ARG A 331 20.27 1.34 -8.70
C ARG A 331 19.71 -0.04 -9.04
N LEU A 332 18.77 -0.13 -9.97
CA LEU A 332 18.16 -1.40 -10.38
C LEU A 332 19.21 -2.36 -10.96
N ILE A 333 20.19 -1.86 -11.72
CA ILE A 333 21.23 -2.67 -12.38
C ILE A 333 22.67 -2.30 -12.00
N ALA A 334 22.89 -1.15 -11.36
CA ALA A 334 24.20 -0.69 -10.93
C ALA A 334 24.28 -0.62 -9.39
N PRO A 335 24.91 -1.61 -8.72
CA PRO A 335 24.93 -1.73 -7.26
C PRO A 335 25.49 -0.50 -6.52
N GLN A 336 26.46 0.18 -7.15
CA GLN A 336 27.20 1.30 -6.55
C GLN A 336 26.66 2.69 -6.94
N ALA A 337 25.71 2.77 -7.88
CA ALA A 337 25.23 4.07 -8.38
C ALA A 337 24.35 4.75 -7.33
N SER A 338 24.75 5.89 -6.76
CA SER A 338 23.99 6.53 -5.67
C SER A 338 23.80 5.61 -4.46
N ALA A 339 24.90 5.03 -3.97
CA ALA A 339 24.90 4.13 -2.81
C ALA A 339 24.14 4.73 -1.61
N CYS A 340 24.29 6.03 -1.37
CA CYS A 340 23.41 6.79 -0.49
C CYS A 340 22.45 7.66 -1.29
N LEU A 341 21.29 7.91 -0.69
CA LEU A 341 20.21 8.66 -1.31
C LEU A 341 20.62 10.14 -1.42
N PRO A 342 20.48 10.77 -2.61
CA PRO A 342 20.79 12.18 -2.80
C PRO A 342 19.64 13.02 -2.22
N LEU A 343 19.67 13.23 -0.90
CA LEU A 343 18.66 13.98 -0.17
C LEU A 343 19.17 15.37 0.18
N ASP A 344 18.37 16.40 -0.09
CA ASP A 344 18.60 17.79 0.34
C ASP A 344 18.22 17.99 1.82
N ASP A 345 18.64 17.07 2.69
CA ASP A 345 18.51 17.22 4.14
C ASP A 345 19.91 17.42 4.73
N ARG A 346 20.16 18.60 5.32
CA ARG A 346 21.47 18.95 5.91
C ARG A 346 21.88 18.00 7.03
N GLN A 347 20.93 17.24 7.59
CA GLN A 347 21.17 16.28 8.66
C GLN A 347 21.33 14.84 8.14
N ALA A 348 21.19 14.61 6.83
CA ALA A 348 21.40 13.29 6.23
C ALA A 348 22.87 12.86 6.38
N ARG A 349 23.09 11.67 6.95
CA ARG A 349 24.41 11.04 7.05
C ARG A 349 24.44 9.74 6.27
N CYS A 350 25.38 9.64 5.33
CA CYS A 350 25.59 8.44 4.53
C CYS A 350 26.44 7.43 5.30
N LEU A 351 25.85 6.28 5.62
CA LEU A 351 26.50 5.14 6.27
C LEU A 351 26.81 4.11 5.19
N THR A 352 28.04 4.16 4.67
CA THR A 352 28.54 3.14 3.75
C THR A 352 29.16 1.97 4.53
N PRO A 353 29.10 0.75 3.97
CA PRO A 353 29.77 -0.40 4.57
C PRO A 353 31.27 -0.14 4.73
N GLY A 354 31.77 -0.13 5.97
CA GLY A 354 33.19 0.06 6.29
C GLY A 354 33.60 1.46 6.76
N ALA A 355 32.68 2.44 6.77
CA ALA A 355 32.89 3.67 7.53
C ALA A 355 32.63 3.38 9.01
N SER A 356 33.68 3.37 9.83
CA SER A 356 33.55 3.29 11.29
C SER A 356 32.74 4.48 11.80
N LEU A 357 31.73 4.19 12.65
CA LEU A 357 30.92 5.18 13.38
C LEU A 357 31.77 6.14 14.22
#